data_AF-A0A847UKC9-F1
#
_entry.id   AF-A0A847UKC9-F1
#
_cell.length_a   1.000
_cell.length_b   1.000
_cell.length_c   1.000
_cell.angle_alpha   90.00
_cell.angle_beta   90.00
_cell.angle_gamma   90.00
#
_symmetry.space_group_name_H-M   'P 1'
#
loop_
_entity.id
_entity.type
_entity.pdbx_description
1 polymer ?
#
loop_
_entity_poly.entity_id
_entity_poly.type
_entity_poly.pdbx_seq_one_letter_code
_entity_poly.pdbx_strand_id
1 'polypeptide(L)'
;MTTYAGDNQAELRDCFTSLLEQERQPDETIIVRGHNLPSELVEVIAEFEMNAPFSVHDIAIDDRGRGHARNVGVERATSEFIAIIDADDIACQDRLSRQLEYFFAYPSVYEGFGIPPLEAMQSGTPVVTSNRSSLPEVVGNAGITVDPTDPEAIASGISRVLRDEEFATQRRERRLERTTQLSWDETASTIYDTVVEVSEN
;
A
#
# COMPACT_ATOMS: atom_id res chain seq x y z
N MET A 1 4.47 5.26 -9.27
CA MET A 1 3.49 6.32 -9.53
C MET A 1 2.45 5.82 -10.51
N THR A 2 1.17 6.16 -10.31
CA THR A 2 0.11 5.88 -11.28
C THR A 2 -0.40 7.17 -11.91
N THR A 3 -0.56 7.19 -13.24
CA THR A 3 -1.00 8.40 -13.99
C THR A 3 -2.11 8.08 -15.01
N TYR A 4 -3.16 8.90 -15.01
CA TYR A 4 -4.40 8.69 -15.76
C TYR A 4 -4.82 9.93 -16.56
N ALA A 5 -5.71 9.74 -17.52
CA ALA A 5 -6.17 10.80 -18.42
C ALA A 5 -6.85 11.99 -17.71
N GLY A 6 -7.34 11.79 -16.49
CA GLY A 6 -7.98 12.84 -15.69
C GLY A 6 -7.04 13.61 -14.77
N ASP A 7 -5.75 13.25 -14.70
CA ASP A 7 -4.82 13.92 -13.81
C ASP A 7 -4.44 15.32 -14.32
N ASN A 8 -4.15 16.23 -13.41
CA ASN A 8 -3.79 17.60 -13.75
C ASN A 8 -2.31 17.72 -14.12
N GLN A 9 -2.01 18.44 -15.21
CA GLN A 9 -0.64 18.64 -15.67
C GLN A 9 0.25 19.38 -14.64
N ALA A 10 -0.28 20.39 -13.96
CA ALA A 10 0.47 21.16 -12.98
C ALA A 10 0.77 20.34 -11.73
N GLU A 11 -0.23 19.60 -11.22
CA GLU A 11 -0.07 18.72 -10.06
C GLU A 11 0.96 17.61 -10.36
N LEU A 12 0.91 17.03 -11.56
CA LEU A 12 1.90 16.03 -11.99
C LEU A 12 3.32 16.61 -12.06
N ARG A 13 3.46 17.85 -12.54
CA ARG A 13 4.77 18.56 -12.54
C ARG A 13 5.26 18.82 -11.12
N ASP A 14 4.39 19.26 -10.23
CA ASP A 14 4.74 19.52 -8.83
C ASP A 14 5.13 18.22 -8.12
N CYS A 15 4.41 17.12 -8.39
CA CYS A 15 4.72 15.79 -7.92
C CYS A 15 6.12 15.35 -8.36
N PHE A 16 6.42 15.42 -9.67
CA PHE A 16 7.74 15.09 -10.20
C PHE A 16 8.85 15.98 -9.65
N THR A 17 8.60 17.28 -9.50
CA THR A 17 9.54 18.22 -8.87
C THR A 17 9.86 17.77 -7.44
N SER A 18 8.84 17.41 -6.67
CA SER A 18 9.02 16.92 -5.30
C SER A 18 9.84 15.62 -5.20
N LEU A 19 9.81 14.77 -6.23
CA LEU A 19 10.63 13.56 -6.32
C LEU A 19 12.09 13.89 -6.66
N LEU A 20 12.32 14.82 -7.60
CA LEU A 20 13.67 15.27 -7.95
C LEU A 20 14.36 15.98 -6.78
N GLU A 21 13.60 16.65 -5.93
CA GLU A 21 14.12 17.39 -4.77
C GLU A 21 14.28 16.55 -3.48
N GLN A 22 14.06 15.22 -3.54
CA GLN A 22 14.25 14.37 -2.36
C GLN A 22 15.70 14.39 -1.87
N GLU A 23 15.89 14.53 -0.55
CA GLU A 23 17.21 14.44 0.10
C GLU A 23 17.89 13.10 -0.17
N ARG A 24 17.10 12.02 -0.15
CA ARG A 24 17.50 10.71 -0.67
C ARG A 24 16.79 10.46 -1.99
N GLN A 25 17.57 10.39 -3.07
CA GLN A 25 17.05 10.04 -4.39
C GLN A 25 16.59 8.57 -4.41
N PRO A 26 15.48 8.26 -5.11
CA PRO A 26 15.11 6.87 -5.37
C PRO A 26 16.14 6.20 -6.29
N ASP A 27 16.29 4.89 -6.16
CA ASP A 27 17.14 4.10 -7.05
C ASP A 27 16.49 3.95 -8.45
N GLU A 28 15.16 3.79 -8.46
CA GLU A 28 14.32 3.82 -9.67
C GLU A 28 12.95 4.45 -9.39
N THR A 29 12.31 4.99 -10.43
CA THR A 29 10.92 5.43 -10.40
C THR A 29 10.13 4.73 -11.49
N ILE A 30 9.04 4.05 -11.12
CA ILE A 30 8.15 3.38 -12.06
C ILE A 30 6.88 4.20 -12.21
N ILE A 31 6.61 4.64 -13.44
CA ILE A 31 5.41 5.36 -13.83
C ILE A 31 4.52 4.37 -14.57
N VAL A 32 3.37 4.06 -13.99
CA VAL A 32 2.37 3.17 -14.59
C VAL A 32 1.22 4.01 -15.08
N ARG A 33 1.00 4.02 -16.39
CA ARG A 33 0.07 4.94 -17.01
C ARG A 33 -0.94 4.27 -17.93
N GLY A 34 -2.09 4.91 -18.12
CA GLY A 34 -3.04 4.47 -19.16
C GLY A 34 -2.46 4.59 -20.56
N HIS A 35 -2.84 3.69 -21.48
CA HIS A 35 -2.44 3.77 -22.90
C HIS A 35 -2.82 5.10 -23.56
N ASN A 36 -3.97 5.67 -23.20
CA ASN A 36 -4.55 6.86 -23.83
C ASN A 36 -4.46 8.09 -22.92
N LEU A 37 -3.24 8.55 -22.64
CA LEU A 37 -3.04 9.81 -21.93
C LEU A 37 -3.11 11.01 -22.89
N PRO A 38 -3.65 12.16 -22.43
CA PRO A 38 -3.47 13.45 -23.07
C PRO A 38 -1.99 13.73 -23.37
N SER A 39 -1.69 14.31 -24.53
CA SER A 39 -0.32 14.58 -24.97
C SER A 39 0.45 15.44 -23.97
N GLU A 40 -0.22 16.40 -23.33
CA GLU A 40 0.35 17.26 -22.31
C GLU A 40 0.87 16.52 -21.07
N LEU A 41 0.24 15.41 -20.67
CA LEU A 41 0.72 14.57 -19.57
C LEU A 41 1.87 13.67 -20.02
N VAL A 42 1.83 13.16 -21.24
CA VAL A 42 2.93 12.39 -21.84
C VAL A 42 4.19 13.23 -21.96
N GLU A 43 4.06 14.51 -22.35
CA GLU A 43 5.17 15.46 -22.42
C GLU A 43 5.80 15.70 -21.04
N VAL A 44 4.99 15.83 -19.99
CA VAL A 44 5.49 15.99 -18.60
C VAL A 44 6.26 14.75 -18.14
N ILE A 45 5.75 13.55 -18.44
CA ILE A 45 6.43 12.29 -18.11
C ILE A 45 7.77 12.19 -18.84
N ALA A 46 7.79 12.49 -20.14
CA ALA A 46 9.01 12.45 -20.95
C ALA A 46 10.05 13.47 -20.47
N GLU A 47 9.61 14.68 -20.08
CA GLU A 47 10.49 15.69 -19.48
C GLU A 47 11.09 15.21 -18.16
N PHE A 48 10.29 14.59 -17.28
CA PHE A 48 10.79 14.02 -16.04
C PHE A 48 11.80 12.90 -16.29
N GLU A 49 11.51 11.96 -17.19
CA GLU A 49 12.41 10.86 -17.57
C GLU A 49 13.76 11.38 -18.10
N MET A 50 13.75 12.46 -18.88
CA MET A 50 14.98 13.07 -19.42
C MET A 50 15.83 13.77 -18.35
N ASN A 51 15.22 14.28 -17.28
CA ASN A 51 15.90 15.10 -16.27
C ASN A 51 16.20 14.34 -14.97
N ALA A 52 15.60 13.18 -14.76
CA ALA A 52 15.80 12.38 -13.56
C ALA A 52 17.25 11.88 -13.45
N PRO A 53 17.92 12.05 -12.30
CA PRO A 53 19.27 11.54 -12.07
C PRO A 53 19.30 10.03 -11.75
N PHE A 54 18.14 9.36 -11.82
CA PHE A 54 17.91 7.95 -11.50
C PHE A 54 17.10 7.27 -12.60
N SER A 55 17.00 5.94 -12.57
CA SER A 55 16.25 5.20 -13.59
C SER A 55 14.76 5.50 -13.53
N VAL A 56 14.16 5.81 -14.67
CA VAL A 56 12.70 5.98 -14.81
C VAL A 56 12.18 4.91 -15.76
N HIS A 57 11.10 4.24 -15.35
CA HIS A 57 10.43 3.22 -16.14
C HIS A 57 9.02 3.68 -16.44
N ASP A 58 8.75 4.04 -17.70
CA ASP A 58 7.43 4.41 -18.18
C ASP A 58 6.68 3.19 -18.76
N ILE A 59 5.58 2.79 -18.14
CA ILE A 59 4.84 1.57 -18.46
C ILE A 59 3.38 1.90 -18.77
N ALA A 60 3.00 1.70 -20.03
CA ALA A 60 1.61 1.85 -20.47
C ALA A 60 0.81 0.55 -20.25
N ILE A 61 -0.39 0.67 -19.67
CA ILE A 61 -1.32 -0.44 -19.41
C ILE A 61 -2.76 -0.09 -19.83
N ASP A 62 -3.59 -1.14 -19.95
CA ASP A 62 -5.04 -0.99 -19.98
C ASP A 62 -5.55 -0.45 -18.64
N ASP A 63 -6.39 0.58 -18.67
CA ASP A 63 -6.93 1.16 -17.45
C ASP A 63 -7.96 0.21 -16.80
N ARG A 64 -7.57 -0.35 -15.66
CA ARG A 64 -8.42 -1.17 -14.78
C ARG A 64 -8.43 -0.63 -13.34
N GLY A 65 -8.17 0.67 -13.19
CA GLY A 65 -8.11 1.35 -11.90
C GLY A 65 -6.75 1.32 -11.21
N ARG A 66 -6.64 2.14 -10.15
CA ARG A 66 -5.39 2.42 -9.41
C ARG A 66 -4.77 1.19 -8.76
N GLY A 67 -5.58 0.27 -8.24
CA GLY A 67 -5.08 -0.98 -7.64
C GLY A 67 -4.33 -1.85 -8.63
N HIS A 68 -4.87 -2.05 -9.83
CA HIS A 68 -4.20 -2.81 -10.89
C HIS A 68 -2.88 -2.15 -11.30
N ALA A 69 -2.87 -0.83 -11.50
CA ALA A 69 -1.66 -0.10 -11.88
C ALA A 69 -0.58 -0.17 -10.80
N ARG A 70 -0.95 -0.06 -9.52
CA ARG A 70 -0.01 -0.23 -8.40
C ARG A 70 0.61 -1.62 -8.37
N ASN A 71 -0.19 -2.66 -8.56
CA ASN A 71 0.32 -4.04 -8.62
C ASN A 71 1.31 -4.23 -9.77
N VAL A 72 0.99 -3.71 -10.96
CA VAL A 72 1.93 -3.74 -12.10
C VAL A 72 3.22 -3.00 -11.77
N GLY A 73 3.13 -1.85 -11.10
CA GLY A 73 4.31 -1.09 -10.68
C GLY A 73 5.19 -1.87 -9.71
N VAL A 74 4.59 -2.53 -8.72
CA VAL A 74 5.28 -3.38 -7.73
C VAL A 74 5.93 -4.59 -8.41
N GLU A 75 5.23 -5.27 -9.30
CA GLU A 75 5.78 -6.42 -10.06
C GLU A 75 6.98 -6.05 -10.94
N ARG A 76 7.09 -4.78 -11.33
CA ARG A 76 8.15 -4.25 -12.18
C ARG A 76 9.31 -3.64 -11.39
N ALA A 77 9.13 -3.44 -10.09
CA ALA A 77 10.18 -2.92 -9.21
C ALA A 77 11.31 -3.94 -9.07
N THR A 78 12.54 -3.44 -9.11
CA THR A 78 13.77 -4.22 -8.94
C THR A 78 14.47 -3.90 -7.62
N SER A 79 14.11 -2.78 -7.00
CA SER A 79 14.65 -2.28 -5.74
C SER A 79 14.00 -2.93 -4.51
N GLU A 80 14.73 -2.94 -3.39
CA GLU A 80 14.32 -3.61 -2.13
C GLU A 80 13.14 -2.93 -1.43
N PHE A 81 13.05 -1.60 -1.50
CA PHE A 81 12.02 -0.82 -0.83
C PHE A 81 11.15 -0.09 -1.84
N ILE A 82 9.84 -0.18 -1.64
CA ILE A 82 8.84 0.45 -2.53
C ILE A 82 8.11 1.54 -1.75
N ALA A 83 8.11 2.74 -2.33
CA ALA A 83 7.26 3.85 -1.91
C ALA A 83 6.26 4.16 -3.05
N ILE A 84 4.98 4.21 -2.71
CA ILE A 84 3.92 4.56 -3.67
C ILE A 84 3.64 6.06 -3.53
N ILE A 85 3.53 6.74 -4.67
CA ILE A 85 3.14 8.14 -4.78
C ILE A 85 2.14 8.26 -5.92
N ASP A 86 1.04 8.99 -5.72
CA ASP A 86 0.07 9.28 -6.77
C ASP A 86 0.46 10.56 -7.53
N ALA A 87 -0.08 10.74 -8.74
CA ALA A 87 0.28 11.85 -9.63
C ALA A 87 -0.03 13.25 -9.05
N ASP A 88 -0.95 13.33 -8.09
CA ASP A 88 -1.40 14.54 -7.40
C ASP A 88 -0.76 14.74 -6.02
N ASP A 89 0.16 13.87 -5.60
CA ASP A 89 0.84 13.97 -4.32
C ASP A 89 2.12 14.81 -4.40
N ILE A 90 2.35 15.68 -3.40
CA ILE A 90 3.63 16.36 -3.21
C ILE A 90 4.32 15.75 -1.98
N ALA A 91 5.51 15.20 -2.16
CA ALA A 91 6.31 14.65 -1.07
C ALA A 91 7.14 15.75 -0.38
N CYS A 92 7.21 15.74 0.96
CA CYS A 92 8.24 16.53 1.65
C CYS A 92 9.65 16.03 1.26
N GLN A 93 10.64 16.91 1.21
CA GLN A 93 11.99 16.60 0.70
C GLN A 93 12.68 15.44 1.47
N ASP A 94 12.33 15.23 2.73
CA ASP A 94 12.89 14.17 3.57
C ASP A 94 12.04 12.88 3.62
N ARG A 95 10.96 12.80 2.84
CA ARG A 95 10.00 11.69 2.88
C ARG A 95 10.68 10.34 2.71
N LEU A 96 11.45 10.15 1.65
CA LEU A 96 12.08 8.85 1.35
C LEU A 96 13.11 8.45 2.41
N SER A 97 13.90 9.40 2.89
CA SER A 97 14.87 9.19 3.98
C SER A 97 14.16 8.73 5.26
N ARG A 98 13.11 9.46 5.69
CA ARG A 98 12.32 9.10 6.86
C ARG A 98 11.65 7.75 6.72
N GLN A 99 11.08 7.46 5.55
CA GLN A 99 10.37 6.21 5.32
C GLN A 99 11.29 5.00 5.47
N LEU A 100 12.55 5.09 5.01
CA LEU A 100 13.53 4.02 5.24
C LEU A 100 13.88 3.87 6.71
N GLU A 101 14.11 4.97 7.45
CA GLU A 101 14.35 4.91 8.89
C GLU A 101 13.19 4.19 9.62
N TYR A 102 11.94 4.48 9.21
CA TYR A 102 10.74 3.81 9.72
C TYR A 102 10.70 2.32 9.38
N PHE A 103 11.04 1.91 8.16
CA PHE A 103 11.11 0.49 7.79
C PHE A 103 12.16 -0.28 8.62
N PHE A 104 13.29 0.35 8.94
CA PHE A 104 14.33 -0.28 9.76
C PHE A 104 14.00 -0.32 11.26
N ALA A 105 13.22 0.62 11.78
CA ALA A 105 12.86 0.67 13.20
C ALA A 105 11.50 0.03 13.55
N TYR A 106 10.60 -0.07 12.57
CA TYR A 106 9.19 -0.52 12.62
C TYR A 106 8.49 -0.53 14.01
N PRO A 107 8.25 0.62 14.66
CA PRO A 107 7.51 0.69 15.91
C PRO A 107 6.09 1.26 15.67
N SER A 108 5.15 0.46 15.13
CA SER A 108 3.77 0.96 14.89
C SER A 108 2.89 0.96 16.14
N VAL A 109 2.28 2.11 16.44
CA VAL A 109 1.33 2.35 17.56
C VAL A 109 -0.11 2.51 17.06
N TYR A 110 -0.31 2.89 15.79
CA TYR A 110 -1.62 3.09 15.16
C TYR A 110 -1.51 2.75 13.67
N GLU A 111 -2.47 1.97 13.17
CA GLU A 111 -2.58 1.58 11.77
C GLU A 111 -3.98 1.93 11.26
N GLY A 112 -4.09 2.26 9.98
CA GLY A 112 -5.38 2.31 9.26
C GLY A 112 -5.94 0.90 9.10
N PHE A 113 -6.53 0.59 7.94
CA PHE A 113 -7.25 -0.67 7.71
C PHE A 113 -6.49 -1.91 8.24
N GLY A 114 -5.19 -2.02 7.98
CA GLY A 114 -4.38 -3.17 8.39
C GLY A 114 -4.01 -4.06 7.21
N ILE A 115 -3.62 -3.44 6.11
CA ILE A 115 -3.16 -4.15 4.91
C ILE A 115 -1.99 -5.10 5.22
N PRO A 116 -0.94 -4.71 5.97
CA PRO A 116 0.17 -5.64 6.22
C PRO A 116 -0.24 -6.90 7.02
N PRO A 117 -1.04 -6.81 8.09
CA PRO A 117 -1.66 -7.98 8.73
C PRO A 117 -2.48 -8.86 7.77
N LEU A 118 -3.24 -8.25 6.86
CA LEU A 118 -4.05 -8.99 5.89
C LEU A 118 -3.18 -9.75 4.88
N GLU A 119 -2.15 -9.11 4.34
CA GLU A 119 -1.18 -9.73 3.42
C GLU A 119 -0.45 -10.90 4.08
N ALA A 120 0.04 -10.71 5.31
CA ALA A 120 0.69 -11.77 6.07
C ALA A 120 -0.24 -12.98 6.29
N MET A 121 -1.52 -12.74 6.59
CA MET A 121 -2.53 -13.80 6.66
C MET A 121 -2.75 -14.47 5.29
N GLN A 122 -2.81 -13.74 4.19
CA GLN A 122 -2.93 -14.33 2.85
C GLN A 122 -1.70 -15.17 2.46
N SER A 123 -0.52 -14.85 2.99
CA SER A 123 0.71 -15.63 2.78
C SER A 123 0.83 -16.87 3.68
N GLY A 124 -0.02 -17.05 4.68
CA GLY A 124 0.02 -18.23 5.56
C GLY A 124 0.80 -18.01 6.85
N THR A 125 1.15 -16.77 7.13
CA THR A 125 1.91 -16.40 8.31
C THR A 125 0.95 -16.08 9.44
N PRO A 126 1.08 -16.71 10.62
CA PRO A 126 0.33 -16.30 11.81
C PRO A 126 0.67 -14.85 12.16
N VAL A 127 -0.36 -14.04 12.42
CA VAL A 127 -0.18 -12.61 12.67
C VAL A 127 -0.37 -12.30 14.15
N VAL A 128 0.60 -11.61 14.73
CA VAL A 128 0.46 -10.91 16.02
C VAL A 128 0.40 -9.42 15.72
N THR A 129 -0.68 -8.75 16.13
CA THR A 129 -0.92 -7.34 15.83
C THR A 129 -1.56 -6.60 17.01
N SER A 130 -1.74 -5.30 16.88
CA SER A 130 -2.34 -4.46 17.92
C SER A 130 -3.84 -4.76 18.09
N ASN A 131 -4.32 -4.64 19.33
CA ASN A 131 -5.74 -4.72 19.68
C ASN A 131 -6.49 -3.38 19.50
N ARG A 132 -5.89 -2.40 18.82
CA ARG A 132 -6.44 -1.04 18.62
C ARG A 132 -6.74 -0.77 17.15
N SER A 133 -7.49 0.31 16.90
CA SER A 133 -7.92 0.72 15.54
C SER A 133 -8.73 -0.39 14.84
N SER A 134 -8.67 -0.48 13.52
CA SER A 134 -9.34 -1.50 12.71
C SER A 134 -8.63 -2.86 12.69
N LEU A 135 -7.49 -3.00 13.36
CA LEU A 135 -6.70 -4.24 13.34
C LEU A 135 -7.45 -5.45 13.92
N PRO A 136 -8.16 -5.35 15.06
CA PRO A 136 -8.99 -6.45 15.57
C PRO A 136 -10.07 -6.87 14.58
N GLU A 137 -10.63 -5.90 13.87
CA GLU A 137 -11.64 -6.15 12.86
C GLU A 137 -11.00 -6.90 11.69
N VAL A 138 -9.92 -6.38 11.10
CA VAL A 138 -9.27 -7.01 9.93
C VAL A 138 -8.78 -8.42 10.21
N VAL A 139 -8.06 -8.65 11.31
CA VAL A 139 -7.51 -10.00 11.57
C VAL A 139 -8.53 -10.97 12.16
N GLY A 140 -9.61 -10.46 12.77
CA GLY A 140 -10.65 -11.26 13.41
C GLY A 140 -10.09 -12.36 14.32
N ASN A 141 -10.63 -13.57 14.18
CA ASN A 141 -10.15 -14.75 14.91
C ASN A 141 -8.95 -15.45 14.24
N ALA A 142 -8.44 -14.94 13.13
CA ALA A 142 -7.26 -15.50 12.47
C ALA A 142 -5.96 -14.88 13.01
N GLY A 143 -5.99 -13.62 13.43
CA GLY A 143 -4.86 -12.98 14.12
C GLY A 143 -4.87 -13.15 15.63
N ILE A 144 -3.77 -12.72 16.24
CA ILE A 144 -3.59 -12.59 17.68
C ILE A 144 -3.44 -11.11 17.94
N THR A 145 -4.31 -10.55 18.77
CA THR A 145 -4.27 -9.13 19.13
C THR A 145 -3.65 -8.95 20.52
N VAL A 146 -2.75 -7.97 20.65
CA VAL A 146 -2.05 -7.63 21.90
C VAL A 146 -2.12 -6.12 22.15
N ASP A 147 -1.95 -5.68 23.40
CA ASP A 147 -1.79 -4.25 23.65
C ASP A 147 -0.43 -3.78 23.10
N PRO A 148 -0.39 -2.88 22.10
CA PRO A 148 0.87 -2.42 21.50
C PRO A 148 1.75 -1.61 22.45
N THR A 149 1.20 -1.17 23.59
CA THR A 149 1.94 -0.40 24.61
C THR A 149 2.50 -1.26 25.75
N ASP A 150 2.25 -2.58 25.70
CA ASP A 150 2.74 -3.54 26.68
C ASP A 150 3.75 -4.52 26.03
N PRO A 151 5.07 -4.32 26.26
CA PRO A 151 6.11 -5.20 25.75
C PRO A 151 5.96 -6.67 26.18
N GLU A 152 5.42 -6.94 27.37
CA GLU A 152 5.22 -8.31 27.85
C GLU A 152 4.08 -8.99 27.08
N ALA A 153 3.00 -8.28 26.80
CA ALA A 153 1.90 -8.77 25.97
C ALA A 153 2.39 -9.11 24.54
N ILE A 154 3.20 -8.24 23.95
CA ILE A 154 3.80 -8.47 22.62
C ILE A 154 4.68 -9.73 22.63
N ALA A 155 5.61 -9.82 23.59
CA ALA A 155 6.50 -10.97 23.72
C ALA A 155 5.73 -12.28 23.95
N SER A 156 4.68 -12.25 24.77
CA SER A 156 3.81 -13.39 25.02
C SER A 156 3.07 -13.84 23.75
N GLY A 157 2.52 -12.89 22.99
CA GLY A 157 1.85 -13.16 21.71
C GLY A 157 2.77 -13.86 20.70
N ILE A 158 3.97 -13.31 20.51
CA ILE A 158 4.99 -13.89 19.62
C ILE A 158 5.43 -15.27 20.14
N SER A 159 5.75 -15.38 21.43
CA SER A 159 6.20 -16.64 22.02
C SER A 159 5.15 -17.74 21.91
N ARG A 160 3.87 -17.41 21.98
CA ARG A 160 2.79 -18.39 21.83
C ARG A 160 2.77 -18.97 20.42
N VAL A 161 2.87 -18.13 19.39
CA VAL A 161 2.96 -18.59 17.99
C VAL A 161 4.16 -19.49 17.77
N LEU A 162 5.32 -19.14 18.33
CA LEU A 162 6.56 -19.88 18.10
C LEU A 162 6.67 -21.20 18.86
N ARG A 163 5.97 -21.35 19.99
CA ARG A 163 6.11 -22.50 20.89
C ARG A 163 4.94 -23.46 20.85
N ASP A 164 3.79 -23.03 20.36
CA ASP A 164 2.55 -23.82 20.28
C ASP A 164 2.15 -23.99 18.80
N GLU A 165 2.70 -25.02 18.16
CA GLU A 165 2.47 -25.27 16.72
C GLU A 165 1.01 -25.62 16.43
N GLU A 166 0.31 -26.27 17.36
CA GLU A 166 -1.12 -26.54 17.21
C GLU A 166 -1.91 -25.23 17.16
N PHE A 167 -1.62 -24.31 18.09
CA PHE A 167 -2.22 -22.98 18.09
C PHE A 167 -1.89 -22.19 16.82
N ALA A 168 -0.63 -22.22 16.36
CA ALA A 168 -0.24 -21.55 15.12
C ALA A 168 -0.99 -22.12 13.91
N THR A 169 -1.10 -23.44 13.82
CA THR A 169 -1.82 -24.14 12.75
C THR A 169 -3.29 -23.74 12.70
N GLN A 170 -3.99 -23.71 13.85
CA GLN A 170 -5.38 -23.28 13.91
C GLN A 170 -5.58 -21.85 13.38
N ARG A 171 -4.63 -20.93 13.63
CA ARG A 171 -4.67 -19.56 13.10
C ARG A 171 -4.43 -19.53 11.59
N ARG A 172 -3.49 -20.33 11.09
CA ARG A 172 -3.24 -20.50 9.65
C ARG A 172 -4.45 -21.08 8.93
N GLU A 173 -5.23 -21.96 9.54
CA GLU A 173 -6.45 -22.49 8.92
C GLU A 173 -7.54 -21.43 8.83
N ARG A 174 -7.76 -20.70 9.92
CA ARG A 174 -8.76 -19.60 10.01
C ARG A 174 -8.46 -18.42 9.09
N ARG A 175 -7.22 -18.29 8.61
CA ARG A 175 -6.83 -17.21 7.70
C ARG A 175 -7.69 -17.20 6.43
N LEU A 176 -7.96 -18.38 5.86
CA LEU A 176 -8.67 -18.49 4.57
C LEU A 176 -10.09 -17.97 4.71
N GLU A 177 -10.80 -18.41 5.76
CA GLU A 177 -12.15 -17.93 6.08
C GLU A 177 -12.19 -16.41 6.29
N ARG A 178 -11.16 -15.83 6.90
CA ARG A 178 -11.14 -14.38 7.16
C ARG A 178 -10.76 -13.58 5.91
N THR A 179 -9.76 -14.02 5.16
CA THR A 179 -9.26 -13.28 3.98
C THR A 179 -10.26 -13.27 2.84
N THR A 180 -11.11 -14.29 2.71
CA THR A 180 -12.15 -14.33 1.66
C THR A 180 -13.34 -13.42 1.93
N GLN A 181 -13.53 -12.98 3.18
CA GLN A 181 -14.59 -12.02 3.56
C GLN A 181 -14.20 -10.57 3.25
N LEU A 182 -12.95 -10.31 2.85
CA LEU A 182 -12.42 -8.98 2.62
C LEU A 182 -12.12 -8.82 1.14
N SER A 183 -13.16 -8.49 0.37
CA SER A 183 -13.11 -8.29 -1.08
C SER A 183 -13.32 -6.83 -1.44
N TRP A 184 -12.43 -6.29 -2.29
CA TRP A 184 -12.58 -4.95 -2.84
C TRP A 184 -13.81 -4.83 -3.73
N ASP A 185 -14.10 -5.84 -4.55
CA ASP A 185 -15.25 -5.82 -5.47
C ASP A 185 -16.57 -5.82 -4.69
N GLU A 186 -16.67 -6.66 -3.64
CA GLU A 186 -17.87 -6.70 -2.79
C GLU A 186 -18.04 -5.40 -2.00
N THR A 187 -16.93 -4.85 -1.47
CA THR A 187 -16.95 -3.57 -0.76
C THR A 187 -17.40 -2.44 -1.69
N ALA A 188 -16.86 -2.37 -2.90
CA ALA A 188 -17.22 -1.36 -3.88
C ALA A 188 -18.69 -1.46 -4.31
N SER A 189 -19.18 -2.67 -4.61
CA SER A 189 -20.59 -2.89 -4.96
C SER A 189 -21.51 -2.49 -3.82
N THR A 190 -21.22 -2.94 -2.59
CA THR A 190 -22.06 -2.65 -1.41
C THR A 190 -22.15 -1.15 -1.14
N ILE A 191 -21.01 -0.44 -1.22
CA ILE A 191 -20.97 1.02 -1.04
C ILE A 191 -21.78 1.70 -2.15
N TYR A 192 -21.59 1.30 -3.41
CA TYR A 192 -22.32 1.87 -4.54
C TYR A 192 -23.84 1.69 -4.37
N ASP A 193 -24.30 0.48 -4.09
CA ASP A 193 -25.72 0.15 -3.93
C ASP A 193 -26.35 0.96 -2.79
N THR A 194 -25.64 1.07 -1.66
CA THR A 194 -26.10 1.87 -0.50
C THR A 194 -26.20 3.35 -0.85
N VAL A 195 -25.23 3.90 -1.58
CA VAL A 195 -25.25 5.31 -2.00
C VAL A 195 -26.42 5.57 -2.95
N VAL A 196 -26.68 4.65 -3.88
CA VAL A 196 -27.84 4.74 -4.79
C VAL A 196 -29.15 4.69 -3.99
N GLU A 197 -29.32 3.72 -3.09
CA GLU A 197 -30.52 3.58 -2.25
C GLU A 197 -30.82 4.84 -1.44
N VAL A 198 -29.80 5.44 -0.83
CA VAL A 198 -29.96 6.68 -0.05
C VAL A 198 -30.23 7.88 -0.95
N SER A 199 -29.74 7.89 -2.18
CA SER A 199 -29.99 9.00 -3.13
C SER A 199 -31.40 8.98 -3.75
N GLU A 200 -32.06 7.83 -3.74
CA GLU A 200 -33.41 7.64 -4.28
C GLU A 200 -34.53 7.81 -3.23
N ASN A 201 -34.18 7.95 -1.95
CA ASN A 201 -35.09 8.24 -0.83
C ASN A 201 -35.03 9.72 -0.40
#